data_AF-A0A024QHL3-F1
#
_entry.id   AF-A0A024QHL3-F1
#
_cell.length_a   1.000
_cell.length_b   1.000
_cell.length_c   1.000
_cell.angle_alpha   90.00
_cell.angle_beta   90.00
_cell.angle_gamma   90.00
#
_symmetry.space_group_name_H-M   'P 1'
#
loop_
_entity.id
_entity.type
_entity.pdbx_description
1 polymer ?
#
loop_
_entity_poly.entity_id
_entity_poly.type
_entity_poly.pdbx_seq_one_letter_code
_entity_poly.pdbx_strand_id
1 'polypeptide(L)'
;MSKKTINWSSAEGKKATAFILSQHRAKVKYKDIANEVNEKFDLPKPVTYENIRYICKRKKSIVDKKNTKTAKTDAELVEIYEKIDEEEAKQNEKEEQEQAIKKAKEDARKRKDKQLLSKLLKERGTTELIIETFEETIKAFEWIDIKPPKPIKGTKDNVEEAILLFSDAQIGEHISEEDTQGFGEYNINIFKERMDKLVRQVRENVASHRLSKNIQTLNLFMLGDNVDGIGIYRGQEHHLDALVVEQLLVGAEKIAESIIHLLGTFEKINITGIVGNHGRIGRKGENPSHVNYDFLLYKMLEKMLQNYKERIEWTIPKSNWILKDVLGNGFLLLHGDTIKGWNGIPYYGIDRADSRLTKMLQSQGKTYKYLCLGHHHNPGDVDSPNGEKILNGTMVGGSSFSINQLHTTSRPSQWFFGINKEAGITWRYKLLLDMDDSHAN
;
A
#
# COMPACT_ATOMS: atom_id res chain seq x y z
N MET A 1 2.30 -12.76 73.54
CA MET A 1 1.55 -14.01 73.80
C MET A 1 0.05 -13.70 73.82
N SER A 2 -0.68 -14.16 72.80
CA SER A 2 -2.12 -13.93 72.64
C SER A 2 -2.93 -14.75 73.65
N LYS A 3 -3.80 -14.11 74.44
CA LYS A 3 -4.71 -14.76 75.41
C LYS A 3 -5.84 -15.49 74.64
N LYS A 4 -5.82 -16.83 74.58
CA LYS A 4 -6.94 -17.62 73.99
C LYS A 4 -8.26 -17.34 74.74
N THR A 5 -9.32 -16.95 74.03
CA THR A 5 -10.69 -16.73 74.56
C THR A 5 -11.62 -17.88 74.15
N ILE A 6 -12.61 -18.22 75.00
CA ILE A 6 -13.59 -19.28 74.68
C ILE A 6 -14.65 -18.70 73.73
N ASN A 7 -14.79 -19.27 72.53
CA ASN A 7 -15.87 -18.93 71.60
C ASN A 7 -17.13 -19.77 71.89
N TRP A 8 -18.10 -19.19 72.59
CA TRP A 8 -19.37 -19.85 72.95
C TRP A 8 -20.33 -20.11 71.77
N SER A 9 -20.04 -19.58 70.59
CA SER A 9 -20.86 -19.77 69.37
C SER A 9 -20.44 -20.98 68.52
N SER A 10 -19.30 -21.60 68.81
CA SER A 10 -18.86 -22.84 68.15
C SER A 10 -19.80 -24.00 68.50
N ALA A 11 -19.72 -25.10 67.74
CA ALA A 11 -20.52 -26.29 68.03
C ALA A 11 -20.30 -26.81 69.47
N GLU A 12 -19.04 -26.90 69.91
CA GLU A 12 -18.65 -27.28 71.29
C GLU A 12 -19.17 -26.26 72.33
N GLY A 13 -19.05 -24.96 72.03
CA GLY A 13 -19.52 -23.89 72.90
C GLY A 13 -21.05 -23.86 73.07
N LYS A 14 -21.81 -24.17 72.02
CA LYS A 14 -23.27 -24.29 72.06
C LYS A 14 -23.71 -25.50 72.90
N LYS A 15 -23.02 -26.64 72.79
CA LYS A 15 -23.26 -27.82 73.64
C LYS A 15 -22.96 -27.53 75.11
N ALA A 16 -21.81 -26.93 75.42
CA ALA A 16 -21.45 -26.54 76.79
C ALA A 16 -22.46 -25.52 77.37
N THR A 17 -22.93 -24.56 76.56
CA THR A 17 -23.96 -23.59 76.98
C THR A 17 -25.29 -24.26 77.33
N ALA A 18 -25.73 -25.23 76.53
CA ALA A 18 -26.96 -25.97 76.81
C ALA A 18 -26.85 -26.77 78.13
N PHE A 19 -25.70 -27.41 78.37
CA PHE A 19 -25.40 -28.15 79.61
C PHE A 19 -25.35 -27.23 80.85
N ILE A 20 -24.70 -26.06 80.74
CA ILE A 20 -24.66 -25.07 81.82
C ILE A 20 -26.08 -24.62 82.20
N LEU A 21 -26.94 -24.37 81.21
CA LEU A 21 -28.33 -23.95 81.45
C LEU A 21 -29.20 -25.07 82.04
N SER A 22 -28.96 -26.34 81.68
CA SER A 22 -29.67 -27.46 82.30
C SER A 22 -29.25 -27.64 83.77
N GLN A 23 -27.96 -27.59 84.09
CA GLN A 23 -27.49 -27.71 85.48
C GLN A 23 -27.92 -26.51 86.35
N HIS A 24 -27.97 -25.32 85.76
CA HIS A 24 -28.50 -24.15 86.47
C HIS A 24 -30.00 -24.26 86.76
N ARG A 25 -30.81 -24.82 85.84
CA ARG A 25 -32.23 -25.12 86.08
C ARG A 25 -32.42 -26.14 87.20
N ALA A 26 -31.49 -27.08 87.35
CA ALA A 26 -31.44 -28.04 88.46
C ALA A 26 -30.92 -27.46 89.79
N LYS A 27 -30.62 -26.15 89.85
CA LYS A 27 -30.14 -25.41 91.04
C LYS A 27 -28.78 -25.86 91.60
N VAL A 28 -27.93 -26.49 90.77
CA VAL A 28 -26.54 -26.82 91.15
C VAL A 28 -25.72 -25.54 91.37
N LYS A 29 -24.82 -25.54 92.36
CA LYS A 29 -23.97 -24.36 92.66
C LYS A 29 -23.01 -24.11 91.50
N TYR A 30 -22.82 -22.85 91.12
CA TYR A 30 -22.02 -22.48 89.95
C TYR A 30 -20.56 -22.96 90.00
N LYS A 31 -19.98 -23.11 91.19
CA LYS A 31 -18.61 -23.61 91.35
C LYS A 31 -18.51 -25.07 90.90
N ASP A 32 -19.53 -25.87 91.20
CA ASP A 32 -19.59 -27.29 90.84
C ASP A 32 -19.88 -27.45 89.34
N ILE A 33 -20.76 -26.60 88.78
CA ILE A 33 -20.98 -26.55 87.31
C ILE A 33 -19.68 -26.22 86.56
N ALA A 34 -18.88 -25.28 87.06
CA ALA A 34 -17.61 -24.92 86.42
C ALA A 34 -16.64 -26.11 86.39
N ASN A 35 -16.57 -26.88 87.49
CA ASN A 35 -15.74 -28.09 87.55
C ASN A 35 -16.25 -29.15 86.56
N GLU A 36 -17.55 -29.45 86.54
CA GLU A 36 -18.15 -30.43 85.60
C GLU A 36 -17.93 -30.03 84.13
N VAL A 37 -18.02 -28.75 83.81
CA VAL A 37 -17.79 -28.27 82.44
C VAL A 37 -16.33 -28.46 82.04
N ASN A 38 -15.39 -28.18 82.94
CA ASN A 38 -13.96 -28.35 82.68
C ASN A 38 -13.55 -29.82 82.57
N GLU A 39 -14.26 -30.74 83.22
CA GLU A 39 -14.05 -32.18 83.05
C GLU A 39 -14.69 -32.73 81.77
N LYS A 40 -15.88 -32.23 81.39
CA LYS A 40 -16.71 -32.83 80.34
C LYS A 40 -16.47 -32.25 78.94
N PHE A 41 -15.95 -31.03 78.85
CA PHE A 41 -15.77 -30.33 77.59
C PHE A 41 -14.32 -29.86 77.42
N ASP A 42 -13.70 -30.20 76.30
CA ASP A 42 -12.34 -29.79 75.96
C ASP A 42 -12.33 -28.32 75.47
N LEU A 43 -12.36 -27.39 76.44
CA LEU A 43 -12.39 -25.96 76.17
C LEU A 43 -10.97 -25.38 76.18
N PRO A 44 -10.68 -24.37 75.32
CA PRO A 44 -9.33 -23.84 75.14
C PRO A 44 -8.74 -23.14 76.38
N LYS A 45 -9.55 -22.96 77.44
CA LYS A 45 -9.13 -22.63 78.80
C LYS A 45 -10.21 -23.06 79.81
N PRO A 46 -9.86 -23.27 81.08
CA PRO A 46 -10.83 -23.60 82.12
C PRO A 46 -11.88 -22.50 82.31
N VAL A 47 -13.14 -22.91 82.40
CA VAL A 47 -14.31 -22.12 82.75
C VAL A 47 -14.31 -21.89 84.26
N THR A 48 -14.44 -20.63 84.68
CA THR A 48 -14.52 -20.27 86.09
C THR A 48 -15.97 -20.07 86.55
N TYR A 49 -16.18 -20.03 87.86
CA TYR A 49 -17.46 -19.65 88.48
C TYR A 49 -18.10 -18.39 87.86
N GLU A 50 -17.29 -17.37 87.55
CA GLU A 50 -17.76 -16.11 87.00
C GLU A 50 -18.29 -16.27 85.57
N ASN A 51 -17.69 -17.17 84.78
CA ASN A 51 -18.16 -17.47 83.43
C ASN A 51 -19.55 -18.13 83.46
N ILE A 52 -19.76 -19.09 84.34
CA ILE A 52 -21.06 -19.76 84.52
C ILE A 52 -22.15 -18.75 84.92
N ARG A 53 -21.85 -17.90 85.91
CA ARG A 53 -22.79 -16.87 86.40
C ARG A 53 -23.21 -15.90 85.29
N TYR A 54 -22.28 -15.53 84.41
CA TYR A 54 -22.57 -14.62 83.28
C TYR A 54 -23.48 -15.26 82.23
N ILE A 55 -23.22 -16.53 81.84
CA ILE A 55 -24.03 -17.25 80.83
C ILE A 55 -25.47 -17.41 81.28
N CYS A 56 -25.68 -17.84 82.53
CA CYS A 56 -27.02 -18.04 83.08
C CYS A 56 -27.84 -16.75 83.17
N LYS A 57 -27.21 -15.61 83.52
CA LYS A 57 -27.89 -14.30 83.54
C LYS A 57 -28.33 -13.85 82.15
N ARG A 58 -27.51 -14.07 81.13
CA ARG A 58 -27.76 -13.56 79.76
C ARG A 58 -28.90 -14.27 79.04
N LYS A 59 -29.17 -15.55 79.34
CA LYS A 59 -30.21 -16.36 78.67
C LYS A 59 -31.59 -16.33 79.37
N LYS A 60 -31.69 -15.72 80.56
CA LYS A 60 -32.96 -15.52 81.28
C LYS A 60 -33.89 -14.49 80.59
N SER A 61 -33.39 -13.69 79.65
CA SER A 61 -34.15 -12.61 79.01
C SER A 61 -34.84 -12.99 77.67
N ILE A 62 -34.82 -14.26 77.25
CA ILE A 62 -35.29 -14.67 75.90
C ILE A 62 -36.53 -15.59 75.95
N VAL A 63 -36.96 -16.08 77.12
CA VAL A 63 -38.00 -17.14 77.22
C VAL A 63 -39.42 -16.61 77.52
N ASP A 64 -39.61 -15.32 77.87
CA ASP A 64 -40.90 -14.82 78.39
C ASP A 64 -41.91 -14.28 77.35
N LYS A 65 -41.80 -14.60 76.05
CA LYS A 65 -42.80 -14.15 75.06
C LYS A 65 -43.17 -15.24 74.06
N LYS A 66 -44.16 -16.06 74.43
CA LYS A 66 -45.27 -16.60 73.61
C LYS A 66 -45.66 -18.01 74.07
N ASN A 67 -46.82 -18.16 74.70
CA ASN A 67 -48.00 -18.82 74.10
C ASN A 67 -48.99 -19.34 75.16
N THR A 68 -50.26 -18.97 74.96
CA THR A 68 -51.47 -19.82 74.98
C THR A 68 -52.56 -18.98 74.29
N LYS A 69 -53.42 -19.42 73.35
CA LYS A 69 -53.90 -20.76 72.99
C LYS A 69 -54.76 -20.69 71.68
N THR A 70 -54.58 -21.68 70.79
CA THR A 70 -55.55 -22.46 69.96
C THR A 70 -56.62 -21.77 69.08
N ALA A 71 -57.09 -22.30 67.94
CA ALA A 71 -56.71 -23.38 67.00
C ALA A 71 -57.80 -23.42 65.90
N LYS A 72 -57.45 -23.61 64.62
CA LYS A 72 -58.34 -24.05 63.52
C LYS A 72 -57.63 -25.15 62.72
N THR A 73 -58.42 -26.08 62.20
CA THR A 73 -58.14 -27.51 61.95
C THR A 73 -57.38 -27.84 60.65
N ASP A 74 -56.74 -29.02 60.68
CA ASP A 74 -55.54 -29.40 59.91
C ASP A 74 -55.69 -29.60 58.40
N ALA A 75 -56.89 -29.79 57.86
CA ALA A 75 -57.08 -30.20 56.46
C ALA A 75 -56.80 -29.08 55.44
N GLU A 76 -57.21 -27.84 55.74
CA GLU A 76 -57.01 -26.69 54.84
C GLU A 76 -55.57 -26.15 54.88
N LEU A 77 -54.82 -26.46 55.94
CA LEU A 77 -53.41 -26.11 56.05
C LEU A 77 -52.54 -26.98 55.15
N VAL A 78 -52.81 -28.30 55.08
CA VAL A 78 -51.98 -29.26 54.32
C VAL A 78 -51.96 -28.93 52.83
N GLU A 79 -53.10 -28.60 52.22
CA GLU A 79 -53.19 -28.32 50.78
C GLU A 79 -52.51 -27.00 50.37
N ILE A 80 -52.46 -26.04 51.30
CA ILE A 80 -51.70 -24.78 51.13
C ILE A 80 -50.20 -25.05 51.30
N TYR A 81 -49.80 -25.89 52.26
CA TYR A 81 -48.40 -26.27 52.47
C TYR A 81 -47.82 -27.03 51.27
N GLU A 82 -48.56 -27.99 50.69
CA GLU A 82 -48.05 -28.77 49.55
C GLU A 82 -47.80 -27.91 48.29
N LYS A 83 -48.67 -26.94 47.99
CA LYS A 83 -48.47 -26.03 46.84
C LYS A 83 -47.32 -25.04 47.05
N ILE A 84 -47.12 -24.57 48.27
CA ILE A 84 -45.98 -23.71 48.62
C ILE A 84 -44.68 -24.53 48.52
N ASP A 85 -44.67 -25.77 48.99
CA ASP A 85 -43.50 -26.65 48.91
C ASP A 85 -43.09 -26.97 47.46
N GLU A 86 -44.05 -27.17 46.54
CA GLU A 86 -43.76 -27.38 45.12
C GLU A 86 -43.24 -26.13 44.40
N GLU A 87 -43.78 -24.94 44.70
CA GLU A 87 -43.27 -23.68 44.14
C GLU A 87 -41.89 -23.31 44.72
N GLU A 88 -41.67 -23.51 46.03
CA GLU A 88 -40.37 -23.32 46.67
C GLU A 88 -39.33 -24.31 46.13
N ALA A 89 -39.69 -25.56 45.85
CA ALA A 89 -38.79 -26.54 45.24
C ALA A 89 -38.33 -26.12 43.83
N LYS A 90 -39.26 -25.63 42.98
CA LYS A 90 -38.93 -25.14 41.63
C LYS A 90 -38.11 -23.85 41.65
N GLN A 91 -38.39 -22.96 42.60
CA GLN A 91 -37.63 -21.73 42.80
C GLN A 91 -36.20 -22.05 43.27
N ASN A 92 -36.04 -22.97 44.22
CA ASN A 92 -34.74 -23.43 44.72
C ASN A 92 -33.91 -24.12 43.64
N GLU A 93 -34.50 -24.99 42.81
CA GLU A 93 -33.78 -25.60 41.68
C GLU A 93 -33.30 -24.56 40.66
N LYS A 94 -34.13 -23.54 40.37
CA LYS A 94 -33.76 -22.46 39.44
C LYS A 94 -32.66 -21.57 40.01
N GLU A 95 -32.71 -21.25 41.30
CA GLU A 95 -31.67 -20.50 42.00
C GLU A 95 -30.36 -21.31 42.10
N GLU A 96 -30.41 -22.61 42.35
CA GLU A 96 -29.23 -23.49 42.33
C GLU A 96 -28.61 -23.59 40.93
N GLN A 97 -29.42 -23.72 39.89
CA GLN A 97 -28.95 -23.71 38.50
C GLN A 97 -28.31 -22.37 38.12
N GLU A 98 -28.91 -21.25 38.50
CA GLU A 98 -28.38 -19.92 38.22
C GLU A 98 -27.07 -19.65 38.99
N GLN A 99 -26.98 -20.10 40.25
CA GLN A 99 -25.74 -20.07 41.03
C GLN A 99 -24.65 -20.97 40.43
N ALA A 100 -25.01 -22.17 39.97
CA ALA A 100 -24.08 -23.08 39.30
C ALA A 100 -23.55 -22.50 37.98
N ILE A 101 -24.41 -21.87 37.18
CA ILE A 101 -24.03 -21.19 35.93
C ILE A 101 -23.13 -19.98 36.23
N LYS A 102 -23.44 -19.19 37.27
CA LYS A 102 -22.63 -18.04 37.69
C LYS A 102 -21.24 -18.49 38.14
N LYS A 103 -21.16 -19.55 38.95
CA LYS A 103 -19.90 -20.15 39.41
C LYS A 103 -19.10 -20.73 38.24
N ALA A 104 -19.75 -21.44 37.31
CA ALA A 104 -19.10 -21.97 36.11
C ALA A 104 -18.56 -20.85 35.20
N LYS A 105 -19.30 -19.74 35.04
CA LYS A 105 -18.84 -18.54 34.30
C LYS A 105 -17.65 -17.87 34.98
N GLU A 106 -17.66 -17.74 36.31
CA GLU A 106 -16.53 -17.20 37.07
C GLU A 106 -15.29 -18.09 36.98
N ASP A 107 -15.45 -19.41 37.08
CA ASP A 107 -14.34 -20.35 36.95
C ASP A 107 -13.78 -20.39 35.52
N ALA A 108 -14.64 -20.31 34.50
CA ALA A 108 -14.21 -20.17 33.11
C ALA A 108 -13.45 -18.85 32.87
N ARG A 109 -13.91 -17.74 33.46
CA ARG A 109 -13.22 -16.44 33.40
C ARG A 109 -11.85 -16.51 34.08
N LYS A 110 -11.76 -17.05 35.29
CA LYS A 110 -10.48 -17.24 36.01
C LYS A 110 -9.50 -18.12 35.22
N ARG A 111 -9.99 -19.18 34.56
CA ARG A 111 -9.16 -20.02 33.68
C ARG A 111 -8.64 -19.24 32.48
N LYS A 112 -9.49 -18.45 31.81
CA LYS A 112 -9.10 -17.61 30.67
C LYS A 112 -8.11 -16.53 31.07
N ASP A 113 -8.32 -15.86 32.21
CA ASP A 113 -7.42 -14.84 32.74
C ASP A 113 -6.04 -15.43 33.09
N LYS A 114 -6.02 -16.63 33.69
CA LYS A 114 -4.77 -17.35 33.97
C LYS A 114 -4.02 -17.75 32.69
N GLN A 115 -4.74 -18.20 31.66
CA GLN A 115 -4.16 -18.52 30.35
C GLN A 115 -3.60 -17.27 29.66
N LEU A 116 -4.34 -16.15 29.69
CA LEU A 116 -3.91 -14.87 29.13
C LEU A 116 -2.67 -14.34 29.85
N LEU A 117 -2.65 -14.37 31.19
CA LEU A 117 -1.50 -13.97 31.99
C LEU A 117 -0.28 -14.82 31.68
N SER A 118 -0.44 -16.15 31.57
CA SER A 118 0.65 -17.05 31.18
C SER A 118 1.18 -16.75 29.78
N LYS A 119 0.32 -16.37 28.84
CA LYS A 119 0.72 -15.98 27.48
C LYS A 119 1.48 -14.66 27.48
N LEU A 120 0.97 -13.64 28.18
CA LEU A 120 1.62 -12.33 28.32
C LEU A 120 2.98 -12.43 29.03
N LEU A 121 3.11 -13.27 30.06
CA LEU A 121 4.38 -13.52 30.73
C LEU A 121 5.39 -14.22 29.81
N LYS A 122 4.94 -15.16 28.98
CA LYS A 122 5.81 -15.81 27.99
C LYS A 122 6.25 -14.84 26.90
N GLU A 123 5.34 -14.03 26.37
CA GLU A 123 5.65 -12.98 25.37
C GLU A 123 6.61 -11.94 25.94
N ARG A 124 6.38 -11.48 27.17
CA ARG A 124 7.28 -10.56 27.87
C ARG A 124 8.65 -11.18 28.13
N GLY A 125 8.74 -12.40 28.65
CA GLY A 125 10.03 -13.08 28.86
C GLY A 125 10.78 -13.35 27.56
N THR A 126 10.07 -13.62 26.46
CA THR A 126 10.68 -13.75 25.13
C THR A 126 11.22 -12.39 24.65
N THR A 127 10.48 -11.31 24.90
CA THR A 127 10.87 -9.95 24.54
C THR A 127 12.08 -9.48 25.36
N GLU A 128 12.10 -9.75 26.67
CA GLU A 128 13.21 -9.45 27.57
C GLU A 128 14.46 -10.24 27.16
N LEU A 129 14.34 -11.53 26.85
CA LEU A 129 15.46 -12.34 26.35
C LEU A 129 16.02 -11.80 25.03
N ILE A 130 15.16 -11.37 24.10
CA ILE A 130 15.58 -10.74 22.85
C ILE A 130 16.33 -9.45 23.16
N ILE A 131 15.80 -8.57 24.01
CA ILE A 131 16.44 -7.31 24.39
C ILE A 131 17.81 -7.57 25.02
N GLU A 132 17.92 -8.49 25.97
CA GLU A 132 19.19 -8.87 26.61
C GLU A 132 20.20 -9.39 25.58
N THR A 133 19.76 -10.28 24.68
CA THR A 133 20.62 -10.82 23.60
C THR A 133 21.08 -9.70 22.66
N PHE A 134 20.20 -8.77 22.29
CA PHE A 134 20.55 -7.62 21.45
C PHE A 134 21.53 -6.69 22.16
N GLU A 135 21.32 -6.40 23.44
CA GLU A 135 22.23 -5.56 24.22
C GLU A 135 23.61 -6.19 24.34
N GLU A 136 23.70 -7.49 24.64
CA GLU A 136 24.96 -8.22 24.71
C GLU A 136 25.67 -8.23 23.35
N THR A 137 24.91 -8.47 22.27
CA THR A 137 25.44 -8.47 20.89
C THR A 137 25.94 -7.09 20.48
N ILE A 138 25.21 -6.01 20.81
CA ILE A 138 25.61 -4.63 20.50
C ILE A 138 26.83 -4.23 21.33
N LYS A 139 26.89 -4.58 22.62
CA LYS A 139 28.05 -4.29 23.49
C LYS A 139 29.31 -5.03 23.03
N ALA A 140 29.15 -6.26 22.52
CA ALA A 140 30.24 -7.05 21.96
C ALA A 140 30.60 -6.63 20.52
N PHE A 141 29.77 -5.82 19.85
CA PHE A 141 30.03 -5.37 18.50
C PHE A 141 31.16 -4.35 18.51
N GLU A 142 32.25 -4.66 17.80
CA GLU A 142 33.38 -3.74 17.69
C GLU A 142 32.94 -2.44 17.00
N TRP A 143 33.26 -1.31 17.62
CA TRP A 143 32.99 -0.01 17.03
C TRP A 143 33.82 0.16 15.75
N ILE A 144 33.14 0.34 14.63
CA ILE A 144 33.78 0.62 13.34
C ILE A 144 33.87 2.13 13.18
N ASP A 145 35.10 2.65 13.02
CA ASP A 145 35.33 4.04 12.60
C ASP A 145 34.96 4.19 11.11
N ILE A 146 33.68 4.47 10.85
CA ILE A 146 33.16 4.67 9.49
C ILE A 146 33.52 6.08 9.03
N LYS A 147 34.53 6.16 8.15
CA LYS A 147 34.90 7.43 7.51
C LYS A 147 33.94 7.77 6.37
N PRO A 148 33.55 9.05 6.21
CA PRO A 148 32.70 9.45 5.09
C PRO A 148 33.42 9.17 3.76
N PRO A 149 32.74 8.62 2.75
CA PRO A 149 33.32 8.42 1.44
C PRO A 149 33.67 9.76 0.78
N LYS A 150 34.69 9.76 -0.06
CA LYS A 150 35.00 10.94 -0.89
C LYS A 150 33.89 11.15 -1.93
N PRO A 151 33.60 12.40 -2.32
CA PRO A 151 32.67 12.67 -3.42
C PRO A 151 33.12 11.98 -4.71
N ILE A 152 32.17 11.34 -5.41
CA ILE A 152 32.42 10.71 -6.71
C ILE A 152 32.64 11.83 -7.73
N LYS A 153 33.77 11.78 -8.45
CA LYS A 153 34.04 12.65 -9.59
C LYS A 153 33.77 11.89 -10.88
N GLY A 154 33.25 12.59 -11.89
CA GLY A 154 33.11 12.01 -13.22
C GLY A 154 34.46 11.61 -13.81
N THR A 155 34.51 10.41 -14.38
CA THR A 155 35.65 9.94 -15.17
C THR A 155 35.23 9.88 -16.64
N LYS A 156 36.21 9.99 -17.55
CA LYS A 156 35.96 9.79 -18.99
C LYS A 156 35.47 8.37 -19.31
N ASP A 157 35.80 7.41 -18.43
CA ASP A 157 35.47 5.99 -18.58
C ASP A 157 34.02 5.68 -18.21
N ASN A 158 33.34 6.56 -17.47
CA ASN A 158 31.92 6.39 -17.13
C ASN A 158 31.02 6.83 -18.28
N VAL A 159 31.10 6.10 -19.40
CA VAL A 159 30.36 6.40 -20.63
C VAL A 159 28.90 6.00 -20.47
N GLU A 160 28.02 6.94 -20.80
CA GLU A 160 26.59 6.71 -20.95
C GLU A 160 26.09 7.43 -22.20
N GLU A 161 25.05 6.89 -22.83
CA GLU A 161 24.32 7.62 -23.88
C GLU A 161 22.95 8.05 -23.35
N ALA A 162 22.47 9.20 -23.81
CA ALA A 162 21.13 9.65 -23.46
C ALA A 162 20.12 9.12 -24.49
N ILE A 163 18.90 8.86 -24.05
CA ILE A 163 17.78 8.42 -24.89
C ILE A 163 16.59 9.34 -24.61
N LEU A 164 16.06 9.94 -25.66
CA LEU A 164 14.79 10.69 -25.63
C LEU A 164 13.77 9.93 -26.47
N LEU A 165 12.67 9.53 -25.85
CA LEU A 165 11.49 9.09 -26.59
C LEU A 165 10.69 10.34 -26.99
N PHE A 166 10.28 10.38 -28.25
CA PHE A 166 9.45 11.46 -28.80
C PHE A 166 8.33 10.85 -29.65
N SER A 167 7.09 10.98 -29.21
CA SER A 167 5.94 10.47 -29.96
C SER A 167 4.67 11.17 -29.54
N ASP A 168 3.60 10.90 -30.29
CA ASP A 168 2.26 11.36 -29.95
C ASP A 168 2.25 12.88 -29.76
N ALA A 169 2.90 13.57 -30.72
CA ALA A 169 2.92 15.01 -30.77
C ALA A 169 1.64 15.57 -31.41
N GLN A 170 0.99 14.79 -32.27
CA GLN A 170 -0.30 15.10 -32.91
C GLN A 170 -0.38 16.58 -33.35
N ILE A 171 0.66 17.03 -34.05
CA ILE A 171 0.78 18.40 -34.52
C ILE A 171 -0.41 18.66 -35.44
N GLY A 172 -1.20 19.71 -35.12
CA GLY A 172 -2.44 20.04 -35.81
C GLY A 172 -3.72 19.72 -35.03
N GLU A 173 -3.62 19.00 -33.91
CA GLU A 173 -4.77 18.74 -33.05
C GLU A 173 -5.12 20.00 -32.24
N HIS A 174 -6.42 20.30 -32.21
CA HIS A 174 -7.01 21.39 -31.43
C HIS A 174 -7.87 20.83 -30.31
N ILE A 175 -7.51 21.20 -29.08
CA ILE A 175 -8.27 20.89 -27.87
C ILE A 175 -8.46 22.20 -27.11
N SER A 176 -9.72 22.59 -26.93
CA SER A 176 -10.06 23.76 -26.12
C SER A 176 -10.20 23.39 -24.64
N GLU A 177 -9.85 24.33 -23.77
CA GLU A 177 -10.05 24.17 -22.32
C GLU A 177 -11.54 23.98 -21.96
N GLU A 178 -12.45 24.61 -22.72
CA GLU A 178 -13.89 24.52 -22.51
C GLU A 178 -14.43 23.10 -22.79
N ASP A 179 -14.00 22.49 -23.91
CA ASP A 179 -14.39 21.13 -24.30
C ASP A 179 -13.92 20.08 -23.28
N THR A 180 -12.80 20.35 -22.61
CA THR A 180 -12.23 19.46 -21.61
C THR A 180 -12.57 19.85 -20.18
N GLN A 181 -13.37 20.89 -19.94
CA GLN A 181 -13.68 21.40 -18.60
C GLN A 181 -12.41 21.68 -17.75
N GLY A 182 -11.36 22.23 -18.39
CA GLY A 182 -10.09 22.55 -17.73
C GLY A 182 -9.11 21.39 -17.58
N PHE A 183 -9.42 20.20 -18.11
CA PHE A 183 -8.52 19.04 -18.01
C PHE A 183 -7.40 19.03 -19.06
N GLY A 184 -7.49 19.84 -20.11
CA GLY A 184 -6.46 19.95 -21.12
C GLY A 184 -6.71 21.05 -22.16
N GLU A 185 -5.63 21.63 -22.65
CA GLU A 185 -5.62 22.54 -23.80
C GLU A 185 -4.46 22.15 -24.71
N TYR A 186 -4.71 22.17 -26.02
CA TYR A 186 -3.69 21.90 -27.03
C TYR A 186 -3.98 22.60 -28.36
N ASN A 187 -2.92 23.10 -28.96
CA ASN A 187 -2.89 23.70 -30.30
C ASN A 187 -1.42 23.80 -30.74
N ILE A 188 -1.17 24.26 -31.96
CA ILE A 188 0.18 24.44 -32.52
C ILE A 188 1.09 25.34 -31.65
N ASN A 189 0.55 26.38 -31.01
CA ASN A 189 1.38 27.26 -30.17
C ASN A 189 1.82 26.53 -28.90
N ILE A 190 0.89 25.83 -28.26
CA ILE A 190 1.18 24.97 -27.10
C ILE A 190 2.18 23.87 -27.48
N PHE A 191 2.06 23.26 -28.66
CA PHE A 191 3.05 22.31 -29.17
C PHE A 191 4.46 22.93 -29.22
N LYS A 192 4.60 24.13 -29.80
CA LYS A 192 5.89 24.83 -29.91
C LYS A 192 6.49 25.10 -28.53
N GLU A 193 5.69 25.62 -27.59
CA GLU A 193 6.09 25.89 -26.21
C GLU A 193 6.52 24.61 -25.49
N ARG A 194 5.74 23.54 -25.61
CA ARG A 194 6.06 22.22 -25.04
C ARG A 194 7.35 21.65 -25.64
N MET A 195 7.62 21.88 -26.92
CA MET A 195 8.89 21.47 -27.53
C MET A 195 10.08 22.25 -26.97
N ASP A 196 9.96 23.57 -26.83
CA ASP A 196 11.02 24.39 -26.23
C ASP A 196 11.32 23.96 -24.79
N LYS A 197 10.26 23.67 -24.04
CA LYS A 197 10.36 23.13 -22.69
C LYS A 197 10.99 21.75 -22.63
N LEU A 198 10.65 20.86 -23.57
CA LEU A 198 11.26 19.53 -23.67
C LEU A 198 12.78 19.66 -23.90
N VAL A 199 13.18 20.46 -24.88
CA VAL A 199 14.60 20.69 -25.21
C VAL A 199 15.33 21.27 -24.02
N ARG A 200 14.77 22.30 -23.36
CA ARG A 200 15.37 22.91 -22.17
C ARG A 200 15.61 21.89 -21.07
N GLN A 201 14.59 21.12 -20.69
CA GLN A 201 14.70 20.10 -19.64
C GLN A 201 15.74 19.03 -19.99
N VAL A 202 15.78 18.56 -21.24
CA VAL A 202 16.81 17.60 -21.69
C VAL A 202 18.21 18.17 -21.50
N ARG A 203 18.44 19.42 -21.93
CA ARG A 203 19.75 20.08 -21.82
C ARG A 203 20.17 20.28 -20.36
N GLU A 204 19.25 20.68 -19.50
CA GLU A 204 19.47 20.84 -18.06
C GLU A 204 19.83 19.53 -17.37
N ASN A 205 19.03 18.48 -17.56
CA ASN A 205 19.27 17.16 -16.95
C ASN A 205 20.62 16.57 -17.41
N VAL A 206 20.98 16.73 -18.68
CA VAL A 206 22.28 16.28 -19.20
C VAL A 206 23.43 17.05 -18.59
N ALA A 207 23.30 18.37 -18.43
CA ALA A 207 24.32 19.19 -17.79
C ALA A 207 24.59 18.71 -16.35
N SER A 208 23.54 18.37 -15.59
CA SER A 208 23.68 17.79 -14.25
C SER A 208 24.37 16.42 -14.27
N HIS A 209 23.97 15.51 -15.17
CA HIS A 209 24.59 14.20 -15.25
C HIS A 209 26.06 14.23 -15.69
N ARG A 210 26.43 15.19 -16.54
CA ARG A 210 27.82 15.38 -17.00
C ARG A 210 28.81 15.74 -15.89
N LEU A 211 28.35 16.09 -14.70
CA LEU A 211 29.22 16.24 -13.53
C LEU A 211 29.89 14.91 -13.11
N SER A 212 29.28 13.77 -13.45
CA SER A 212 29.74 12.44 -13.06
C SER A 212 29.85 11.42 -14.20
N LYS A 213 29.33 11.74 -15.39
CA LYS A 213 29.18 10.81 -16.52
C LYS A 213 29.67 11.45 -17.82
N ASN A 214 30.22 10.64 -18.70
CA ASN A 214 30.59 11.05 -20.05
C ASN A 214 29.44 10.77 -21.02
N ILE A 215 28.58 11.77 -21.22
CA ILE A 215 27.41 11.69 -22.11
C ILE A 215 27.64 12.58 -23.33
N GLN A 216 28.01 11.99 -24.47
CA GLN A 216 28.26 12.74 -25.71
C GLN A 216 27.19 12.52 -26.78
N THR A 217 26.47 11.38 -26.73
CA THR A 217 25.51 10.97 -27.75
C THR A 217 24.08 11.01 -27.21
N LEU A 218 23.17 11.51 -28.04
CA LEU A 218 21.72 11.37 -27.84
C LEU A 218 21.16 10.38 -28.86
N ASN A 219 20.35 9.44 -28.40
CA ASN A 219 19.50 8.62 -29.25
C ASN A 219 18.07 9.16 -29.15
N LEU A 220 17.61 9.80 -30.23
CA LEU A 220 16.26 10.32 -30.36
C LEU A 220 15.39 9.28 -31.05
N PHE A 221 14.53 8.61 -30.27
CA PHE A 221 13.60 7.62 -30.79
C PHE A 221 12.24 8.29 -31.03
N MET A 222 11.97 8.62 -32.30
CA MET A 222 10.70 9.16 -32.72
C MET A 222 9.73 7.98 -32.96
N LEU A 223 8.76 7.76 -32.07
CA LEU A 223 7.91 6.55 -32.07
C LEU A 223 6.56 6.74 -32.80
N GLY A 224 6.39 7.79 -33.59
CA GLY A 224 5.20 7.99 -34.44
C GLY A 224 4.10 8.84 -33.82
N ASP A 225 3.06 9.09 -34.60
CA ASP A 225 1.94 10.01 -34.29
C ASP A 225 2.43 11.43 -33.99
N ASN A 226 3.43 11.89 -34.75
CA ASN A 226 3.92 13.25 -34.59
C ASN A 226 3.04 14.24 -35.33
N VAL A 227 2.49 13.86 -36.49
CA VAL A 227 1.39 14.60 -37.12
C VAL A 227 0.05 14.01 -36.69
N ASP A 228 -1.00 14.84 -36.61
CA ASP A 228 -2.35 14.33 -36.35
C ASP A 228 -3.01 13.73 -37.60
N GLY A 229 -2.59 14.21 -38.78
CA GLY A 229 -3.10 13.75 -40.07
C GLY A 229 -4.50 14.30 -40.37
N ILE A 230 -5.26 13.55 -41.17
CA ILE A 230 -6.63 13.89 -41.57
C ILE A 230 -7.44 12.62 -41.83
N GLY A 231 -8.68 12.58 -41.34
CA GLY A 231 -9.61 11.47 -41.59
C GLY A 231 -9.23 10.16 -40.89
N ILE A 232 -8.50 10.24 -39.78
CA ILE A 232 -8.04 9.09 -38.97
C ILE A 232 -9.18 8.50 -38.17
N TYR A 233 -10.04 9.36 -37.61
CA TYR A 233 -11.29 8.99 -36.96
C TYR A 233 -12.43 9.94 -37.36
N ARG A 234 -13.67 9.49 -37.15
CA ARG A 234 -14.86 10.25 -37.54
C ARG A 234 -14.96 11.54 -36.71
N GLY A 235 -15.03 12.68 -37.38
CA GLY A 235 -15.18 13.99 -36.74
C GLY A 235 -13.85 14.69 -36.41
N GLN A 236 -12.70 14.07 -36.69
CA GLN A 236 -11.37 14.66 -36.45
C GLN A 236 -11.22 16.05 -37.08
N GLU A 237 -11.80 16.26 -38.27
CA GLU A 237 -11.72 17.53 -39.02
C GLU A 237 -12.23 18.75 -38.24
N HIS A 238 -13.11 18.55 -37.25
CA HIS A 238 -13.60 19.63 -36.36
C HIS A 238 -12.68 19.94 -35.19
N HIS A 239 -11.67 19.09 -34.97
CA HIS A 239 -10.67 19.18 -33.91
C HIS A 239 -9.27 19.41 -34.47
N LEU A 240 -9.17 19.98 -35.68
CA LEU A 240 -7.91 20.38 -36.29
C LEU A 240 -7.76 21.90 -36.26
N ASP A 241 -6.62 22.40 -35.78
CA ASP A 241 -6.22 23.80 -35.96
C ASP A 241 -5.38 24.04 -37.21
N ALA A 242 -4.86 22.96 -37.81
CA ALA A 242 -4.08 22.99 -39.04
C ALA A 242 -4.36 21.78 -39.95
N LEU A 243 -4.41 22.03 -41.25
CA LEU A 243 -4.44 20.98 -42.26
C LEU A 243 -3.08 20.30 -42.38
N VAL A 244 -3.06 19.07 -42.90
CA VAL A 244 -1.86 18.21 -42.91
C VAL A 244 -0.60 18.87 -43.52
N VAL A 245 -0.74 19.73 -44.52
CA VAL A 245 0.40 20.46 -45.11
C VAL A 245 1.02 21.41 -44.09
N GLU A 246 0.21 22.14 -43.35
CA GLU A 246 0.67 23.06 -42.30
C GLU A 246 1.25 22.29 -41.11
N GLN A 247 0.63 21.17 -40.71
CA GLN A 247 1.19 20.26 -39.69
C GLN A 247 2.62 19.83 -40.03
N LEU A 248 2.85 19.45 -41.29
CA LEU A 248 4.17 19.04 -41.78
C LEU A 248 5.18 20.20 -41.80
N LEU A 249 4.78 21.38 -42.28
CA LEU A 249 5.67 22.54 -42.37
C LEU A 249 6.07 23.03 -40.98
N VAL A 250 5.09 23.28 -40.11
CA VAL A 250 5.32 23.76 -38.75
C VAL A 250 6.06 22.71 -37.91
N GLY A 251 5.67 21.44 -38.04
CA GLY A 251 6.32 20.35 -37.35
C GLY A 251 7.77 20.16 -37.79
N ALA A 252 8.05 20.20 -39.10
CA ALA A 252 9.41 20.09 -39.61
C ALA A 252 10.28 21.25 -39.16
N GLU A 253 9.77 22.48 -39.21
CA GLU A 253 10.48 23.67 -38.74
C GLU A 253 10.83 23.56 -37.25
N LYS A 254 9.82 23.32 -36.39
CA LYS A 254 10.02 23.32 -34.95
C LYS A 254 10.87 22.15 -34.45
N ILE A 255 10.70 20.96 -35.03
CA ILE A 255 11.50 19.79 -34.67
C ILE A 255 12.95 19.98 -35.16
N ALA A 256 13.17 20.55 -36.35
CA ALA A 256 14.52 20.85 -36.84
C ALA A 256 15.24 21.85 -35.94
N GLU A 257 14.58 22.95 -35.56
CA GLU A 257 15.09 23.93 -34.58
C GLU A 257 15.51 23.25 -33.29
N SER A 258 14.64 22.38 -32.76
CA SER A 258 14.87 21.66 -31.51
C SER A 258 16.07 20.71 -31.59
N ILE A 259 16.23 19.97 -32.69
CA ILE A 259 17.39 19.10 -32.92
C ILE A 259 18.68 19.93 -32.99
N ILE A 260 18.65 21.10 -33.63
CA ILE A 260 19.80 22.02 -33.69
C ILE A 260 20.16 22.51 -32.29
N HIS A 261 19.19 22.87 -31.45
CA HIS A 261 19.44 23.24 -30.06
C HIS A 261 20.05 22.08 -29.25
N LEU A 262 19.62 20.84 -29.49
CA LEU A 262 20.19 19.65 -28.87
C LEU A 262 21.64 19.37 -29.33
N LEU A 263 22.01 19.72 -30.57
CA LEU A 263 23.41 19.68 -31.03
C LEU A 263 24.33 20.66 -30.27
N GLY A 264 23.77 21.69 -29.63
CA GLY A 264 24.51 22.53 -28.68
C GLY A 264 24.90 21.80 -27.40
N THR A 265 24.22 20.69 -27.09
CA THR A 265 24.49 19.85 -25.92
C THR A 265 25.24 18.58 -26.32
N PHE A 266 24.81 17.84 -27.34
CA PHE A 266 25.37 16.54 -27.72
C PHE A 266 26.31 16.64 -28.91
N GLU A 267 27.42 15.88 -28.91
CA GLU A 267 28.35 15.81 -30.04
C GLU A 267 27.71 15.10 -31.24
N LYS A 268 26.98 14.00 -30.98
CA LYS A 268 26.27 13.20 -31.97
C LYS A 268 24.81 12.96 -31.58
N ILE A 269 23.91 12.94 -32.55
CA ILE A 269 22.50 12.55 -32.38
C ILE A 269 22.17 11.42 -33.36
N ASN A 270 21.72 10.28 -32.83
CA ASN A 270 21.19 9.19 -33.64
C ASN A 270 19.65 9.28 -33.61
N ILE A 271 19.02 9.46 -34.77
CA ILE A 271 17.57 9.61 -34.87
C ILE A 271 16.99 8.35 -35.50
N THR A 272 16.04 7.72 -34.81
CA THR A 272 15.28 6.58 -35.35
C THR A 272 13.80 6.94 -35.43
N GLY A 273 13.21 6.88 -36.63
CA GLY A 273 11.83 7.30 -36.88
C GLY A 273 10.91 6.15 -37.25
N ILE A 274 9.98 5.82 -36.34
CA ILE A 274 8.89 4.86 -36.55
C ILE A 274 7.60 5.63 -36.81
N VAL A 275 6.83 5.17 -37.77
CA VAL A 275 5.55 5.78 -38.12
C VAL A 275 4.44 5.35 -37.18
N GLY A 276 3.52 6.26 -36.88
CA GLY A 276 2.31 5.97 -36.12
C GLY A 276 1.06 5.81 -36.98
N ASN A 277 -0.11 5.64 -36.36
CA ASN A 277 -1.38 5.48 -37.07
C ASN A 277 -2.06 6.78 -37.50
N HIS A 278 -1.77 7.93 -36.88
CA HIS A 278 -2.31 9.25 -37.22
C HIS A 278 -1.73 9.78 -38.53
N GLY A 279 -0.46 9.50 -38.83
CA GLY A 279 0.13 9.90 -40.11
C GLY A 279 -0.32 9.06 -41.31
N ARG A 280 -1.17 8.04 -41.17
CA ARG A 280 -1.53 7.12 -42.26
C ARG A 280 -2.25 7.84 -43.41
N ILE A 281 -1.82 7.59 -44.64
CA ILE A 281 -2.52 8.05 -45.85
C ILE A 281 -3.49 6.95 -46.31
N GLY A 282 -4.79 7.25 -46.28
CA GLY A 282 -5.86 6.32 -46.64
C GLY A 282 -6.35 5.45 -45.48
N ARG A 283 -7.20 4.47 -45.79
CA ARG A 283 -7.83 3.60 -44.78
C ARG A 283 -6.84 2.59 -44.20
N LYS A 284 -7.13 2.10 -43.00
CA LYS A 284 -6.32 1.06 -42.36
C LYS A 284 -6.27 -0.19 -43.25
N GLY A 285 -5.06 -0.61 -43.62
CA GLY A 285 -4.81 -1.76 -44.49
C GLY A 285 -4.86 -1.47 -45.99
N GLU A 286 -5.14 -0.24 -46.40
CA GLU A 286 -5.17 0.15 -47.82
C GLU A 286 -3.76 0.30 -48.40
N ASN A 287 -2.88 0.97 -47.66
CA ASN A 287 -1.50 1.22 -48.08
C ASN A 287 -0.49 0.56 -47.14
N PRO A 288 0.74 0.28 -47.63
CA PRO A 288 1.86 -0.07 -46.76
C PRO A 288 2.05 1.00 -45.68
N SER A 289 2.43 0.59 -44.48
CA SER A 289 2.44 1.49 -43.33
C SER A 289 3.39 2.69 -43.44
N HIS A 290 4.43 2.62 -44.27
CA HIS A 290 5.35 3.73 -44.53
C HIS A 290 4.79 4.80 -45.49
N VAL A 291 3.65 4.54 -46.15
CA VAL A 291 2.89 5.57 -46.89
C VAL A 291 2.17 6.41 -45.85
N ASN A 292 2.92 7.33 -45.26
CA ASN A 292 2.59 7.97 -43.99
C ASN A 292 3.23 9.35 -43.91
N TYR A 293 2.51 10.31 -43.34
CA TYR A 293 2.96 11.68 -43.13
C TYR A 293 4.06 11.79 -42.07
N ASP A 294 4.15 10.91 -41.06
CA ASP A 294 5.32 10.82 -40.17
C ASP A 294 6.57 10.46 -40.98
N PHE A 295 6.44 9.50 -41.91
CA PHE A 295 7.55 9.11 -42.78
C PHE A 295 8.02 10.29 -43.64
N LEU A 296 7.06 11.04 -44.20
CA LEU A 296 7.35 12.26 -44.96
C LEU A 296 8.02 13.33 -44.09
N LEU A 297 7.51 13.58 -42.89
CA LEU A 297 8.09 14.49 -41.90
C LEU A 297 9.55 14.13 -41.61
N TYR A 298 9.83 12.85 -41.34
CA TYR A 298 11.20 12.40 -41.07
C TYR A 298 12.13 12.60 -42.28
N LYS A 299 11.63 12.39 -43.51
CA LYS A 299 12.40 12.66 -44.73
C LYS A 299 12.61 14.15 -44.99
N MET A 300 11.65 14.99 -44.63
CA MET A 300 11.81 16.44 -44.66
C MET A 300 12.89 16.89 -43.67
N LEU A 301 12.85 16.40 -42.43
CA LEU A 301 13.85 16.70 -41.41
C LEU A 301 15.26 16.24 -41.81
N GLU A 302 15.40 15.01 -42.32
CA GLU A 302 16.65 14.47 -42.87
C GLU A 302 17.22 15.39 -43.96
N LYS A 303 16.36 15.91 -44.84
CA LYS A 303 16.77 16.83 -45.90
C LYS A 303 17.14 18.22 -45.37
N MET A 304 16.35 18.79 -44.45
CA MET A 304 16.58 20.11 -43.86
C MET A 304 17.89 20.15 -43.07
N LEU A 305 18.21 19.07 -42.36
CA LEU A 305 19.38 18.96 -41.50
C LEU A 305 20.60 18.34 -42.20
N GLN A 306 20.61 18.28 -43.53
CA GLN A 306 21.70 17.68 -44.32
C GLN A 306 23.09 18.29 -44.05
N ASN A 307 23.15 19.56 -43.65
CA ASN A 307 24.40 20.24 -43.30
C ASN A 307 25.05 19.68 -42.02
N TYR A 308 24.30 18.92 -41.22
CA TYR A 308 24.74 18.30 -39.98
C TYR A 308 24.95 16.78 -40.10
N LYS A 309 25.05 16.24 -41.31
CA LYS A 309 25.16 14.79 -41.58
C LYS A 309 26.32 14.07 -40.85
N GLU A 310 27.38 14.79 -40.49
CA GLU A 310 28.51 14.23 -39.73
C GLU A 310 28.19 14.07 -38.23
N ARG A 311 27.16 14.78 -37.74
CA ARG A 311 26.72 14.78 -36.34
C ARG A 311 25.36 14.14 -36.14
N ILE A 312 24.55 14.00 -37.18
CA ILE A 312 23.23 13.40 -37.13
C ILE A 312 23.18 12.16 -38.04
N GLU A 313 22.85 11.02 -37.44
CA GLU A 313 22.63 9.77 -38.15
C GLU A 313 21.14 9.42 -38.17
N TRP A 314 20.58 9.14 -39.34
CA TRP A 314 19.16 8.84 -39.52
C TRP A 314 18.92 7.35 -39.77
N THR A 315 17.93 6.77 -39.09
CA THR A 315 17.40 5.43 -39.34
C THR A 315 15.88 5.50 -39.47
N ILE A 316 15.35 5.44 -40.68
CA ILE A 316 13.91 5.55 -40.96
C ILE A 316 13.44 4.27 -41.67
N PRO A 317 13.08 3.21 -40.93
CA PRO A 317 12.65 1.95 -41.52
C PRO A 317 11.30 2.09 -42.24
N LYS A 318 11.09 1.26 -43.27
CA LYS A 318 9.75 1.06 -43.87
C LYS A 318 8.85 0.14 -43.03
N SER A 319 9.46 -0.61 -42.10
CA SER A 319 8.78 -1.47 -41.13
C SER A 319 8.23 -0.62 -39.96
N ASN A 320 7.14 -1.06 -39.35
CA ASN A 320 6.55 -0.41 -38.16
C ASN A 320 7.32 -0.68 -36.86
N TRP A 321 8.42 -1.41 -36.97
CA TRP A 321 9.29 -1.72 -35.85
C TRP A 321 10.73 -1.86 -36.32
N ILE A 322 11.66 -1.62 -35.40
CA ILE A 322 13.09 -1.82 -35.60
C ILE A 322 13.78 -2.22 -34.29
N LEU A 323 14.86 -2.99 -34.42
CA LEU A 323 15.78 -3.26 -33.34
C LEU A 323 16.97 -2.30 -33.45
N LYS A 324 17.24 -1.52 -32.41
CA LYS A 324 18.44 -0.66 -32.28
C LYS A 324 19.30 -1.15 -31.13
N ASP A 325 20.61 -1.16 -31.34
CA ASP A 325 21.57 -1.37 -30.27
C ASP A 325 22.09 -0.02 -29.78
N VAL A 326 22.09 0.19 -28.46
CA VAL A 326 22.74 1.34 -27.83
C VAL A 326 23.64 0.82 -26.72
N LEU A 327 24.94 0.98 -26.89
CA LEU A 327 25.96 0.45 -25.99
C LEU A 327 25.76 -1.06 -25.66
N GLY A 328 25.42 -1.91 -26.64
CA GLY A 328 25.20 -3.35 -26.42
C GLY A 328 23.84 -3.70 -25.79
N ASN A 329 22.97 -2.72 -25.56
CA ASN A 329 21.61 -2.93 -25.07
C ASN A 329 20.63 -2.82 -26.25
N GLY A 330 19.88 -3.88 -26.51
CA GLY A 330 18.89 -3.93 -27.59
C GLY A 330 17.56 -3.25 -27.23
N PHE A 331 17.10 -2.35 -28.10
CA PHE A 331 15.84 -1.62 -28.03
C PHE A 331 14.95 -2.01 -29.20
N LEU A 332 13.82 -2.66 -28.91
CA LEU A 332 12.76 -2.87 -29.88
C LEU A 332 11.84 -1.64 -29.85
N LEU A 333 11.84 -0.89 -30.94
CA LEU A 333 11.04 0.32 -31.10
C LEU A 333 9.84 -0.01 -31.99
N LEU A 334 8.64 0.32 -31.54
CA LEU A 334 7.43 0.37 -32.37
C LEU A 334 6.42 1.37 -31.80
N HIS A 335 5.47 1.81 -32.62
CA HIS A 335 4.47 2.78 -32.17
C HIS A 335 3.46 2.18 -31.18
N GLY A 336 2.82 1.05 -31.52
CA GLY A 336 1.93 0.32 -30.60
C GLY A 336 0.45 0.22 -31.02
N ASP A 337 0.06 0.83 -32.14
CA ASP A 337 -1.32 0.84 -32.68
C ASP A 337 -1.96 -0.54 -32.94
N THR A 338 -1.12 -1.57 -33.06
CA THR A 338 -1.55 -2.96 -33.24
C THR A 338 -1.78 -3.70 -31.92
N ILE A 339 -1.37 -3.11 -30.79
CA ILE A 339 -1.48 -3.69 -29.46
C ILE A 339 -2.77 -3.19 -28.82
N LYS A 340 -3.77 -4.07 -28.73
CA LYS A 340 -5.03 -3.74 -28.07
C LYS A 340 -4.91 -3.91 -26.56
N GLY A 341 -5.31 -2.90 -25.80
CA GLY A 341 -5.54 -3.02 -24.37
C GLY A 341 -6.68 -3.98 -24.04
N TRP A 342 -6.78 -4.36 -22.77
CA TRP A 342 -7.85 -5.20 -22.24
C TRP A 342 -8.53 -4.49 -21.07
N ASN A 343 -9.85 -4.34 -21.16
CA ASN A 343 -10.66 -3.67 -20.14
C ASN A 343 -10.14 -2.27 -19.75
N GLY A 344 -9.72 -1.48 -20.75
CA GLY A 344 -9.16 -0.13 -20.54
C GLY A 344 -7.70 -0.10 -20.08
N ILE A 345 -7.06 -1.26 -19.85
CA ILE A 345 -5.68 -1.35 -19.36
C ILE A 345 -4.77 -1.85 -20.50
N PRO A 346 -3.73 -1.08 -20.91
CA PRO A 346 -2.86 -1.46 -22.04
C PRO A 346 -1.89 -2.61 -21.71
N TYR A 347 -1.49 -2.75 -20.44
CA TYR A 347 -0.38 -3.61 -20.01
C TYR A 347 -0.53 -5.09 -20.41
N TYR A 348 -1.73 -5.64 -20.31
CA TYR A 348 -1.96 -7.05 -20.66
C TYR A 348 -1.76 -7.31 -22.17
N GLY A 349 -2.19 -6.37 -23.02
CA GLY A 349 -1.94 -6.42 -24.46
C GLY A 349 -0.45 -6.33 -24.78
N ILE A 350 0.24 -5.42 -24.10
CA ILE A 350 1.67 -5.19 -24.26
C ILE A 350 2.48 -6.42 -23.85
N ASP A 351 2.20 -7.03 -22.70
CA ASP A 351 2.93 -8.21 -22.24
C ASP A 351 2.76 -9.42 -23.18
N ARG A 352 1.54 -9.60 -23.69
CA ARG A 352 1.26 -10.60 -24.72
C ARG A 352 2.03 -10.31 -26.02
N ALA A 353 2.07 -9.04 -26.45
CA ALA A 353 2.78 -8.65 -27.66
C ALA A 353 4.30 -8.87 -27.50
N ASP A 354 4.86 -8.44 -26.38
CA ASP A 354 6.26 -8.62 -26.02
C ASP A 354 6.68 -10.10 -26.01
N SER A 355 5.87 -10.96 -25.38
CA SER A 355 6.09 -12.42 -25.40
C SER A 355 6.12 -13.00 -26.82
N ARG A 356 5.28 -12.50 -27.73
CA ARG A 356 5.22 -12.96 -29.12
C ARG A 356 6.38 -12.40 -29.95
N LEU A 357 6.71 -11.13 -29.77
CA LEU A 357 7.83 -10.45 -30.44
C LEU A 357 9.16 -11.07 -30.05
N THR A 358 9.34 -11.39 -28.76
CA THR A 358 10.50 -12.14 -28.25
C THR A 358 10.65 -13.48 -28.98
N LYS A 359 9.60 -14.30 -29.03
CA LYS A 359 9.63 -15.59 -29.75
C LYS A 359 9.91 -15.43 -31.25
N MET A 360 9.30 -14.43 -31.87
CA MET A 360 9.51 -14.12 -33.28
C MET A 360 10.97 -13.75 -33.57
N LEU A 361 11.56 -12.85 -32.76
CA LEU A 361 12.94 -12.42 -32.94
C LEU A 361 13.95 -13.51 -32.61
N GLN A 362 13.67 -14.34 -31.59
CA GLN A 362 14.48 -15.51 -31.25
C GLN A 362 14.59 -16.51 -32.41
N SER A 363 13.53 -16.68 -33.22
CA SER A 363 13.57 -17.53 -34.42
C SER A 363 14.61 -17.08 -35.46
N GLN A 364 15.08 -15.83 -35.34
CA GLN A 364 16.11 -15.22 -36.19
C GLN A 364 17.41 -14.94 -35.41
N GLY A 365 17.57 -15.51 -34.21
CA GLY A 365 18.74 -15.28 -33.36
C GLY A 365 18.86 -13.84 -32.82
N LYS A 366 17.77 -13.08 -32.81
CA LYS A 366 17.73 -11.69 -32.32
C LYS A 366 17.04 -11.63 -30.96
N THR A 367 17.52 -10.71 -30.11
CA THR A 367 16.95 -10.44 -28.79
C THR A 367 16.96 -8.94 -28.52
N TYR A 368 16.15 -8.51 -27.57
CA TYR A 368 16.14 -7.14 -27.06
C TYR A 368 15.97 -7.14 -25.54
N LYS A 369 16.37 -6.04 -24.92
CA LYS A 369 16.25 -5.79 -23.48
C LYS A 369 15.10 -4.83 -23.20
N TYR A 370 14.92 -3.83 -24.05
CA TYR A 370 13.93 -2.78 -23.87
C TYR A 370 12.92 -2.77 -25.01
N LEU A 371 11.63 -2.70 -24.68
CA LEU A 371 10.55 -2.46 -25.63
C LEU A 371 10.04 -1.03 -25.44
N CYS A 372 10.16 -0.17 -26.44
CA CYS A 372 9.67 1.21 -26.38
C CYS A 372 8.43 1.39 -27.26
N LEU A 373 7.39 2.00 -26.69
CA LEU A 373 6.06 2.20 -27.28
C LEU A 373 5.59 3.64 -27.15
N GLY A 374 4.77 4.12 -28.09
CA GLY A 374 3.95 5.33 -27.98
C GLY A 374 2.46 4.94 -27.85
N HIS A 375 1.58 5.64 -28.58
CA HIS A 375 0.17 5.30 -28.87
C HIS A 375 -0.81 5.34 -27.67
N HIS A 376 -0.42 4.78 -26.53
CA HIS A 376 -1.30 4.63 -25.37
C HIS A 376 -1.41 5.89 -24.51
N HIS A 377 -0.55 6.89 -24.77
CA HIS A 377 -0.45 8.23 -24.14
C HIS A 377 -0.22 8.25 -22.63
N ASN A 378 -0.34 7.09 -21.98
CA ASN A 378 -0.11 6.90 -20.56
C ASN A 378 1.36 6.49 -20.33
N PRO A 379 2.20 7.40 -19.82
CA PRO A 379 3.60 7.10 -19.58
C PRO A 379 3.69 6.04 -18.49
N GLY A 380 4.46 4.98 -18.74
CA GLY A 380 4.66 3.92 -17.77
C GLY A 380 5.84 3.04 -18.12
N ASP A 381 6.36 2.36 -17.12
CA ASP A 381 7.42 1.39 -17.24
C ASP A 381 7.00 0.09 -16.54
N VAL A 382 7.13 -1.02 -17.26
CA VAL A 382 6.75 -2.34 -16.78
C VAL A 382 8.00 -3.22 -16.81
N ASP A 383 8.38 -3.69 -15.63
CA ASP A 383 9.52 -4.60 -15.48
C ASP A 383 9.33 -5.89 -16.30
N SER A 384 10.43 -6.48 -16.72
CA SER A 384 10.47 -7.73 -17.47
C SER A 384 11.72 -8.53 -17.08
N PRO A 385 11.68 -9.87 -17.13
CA PRO A 385 12.80 -10.69 -16.69
C PRO A 385 14.16 -10.38 -17.36
N ASN A 386 14.14 -9.81 -18.57
CA ASN A 386 15.32 -9.41 -19.32
C ASN A 386 15.27 -7.94 -19.73
N GLY A 387 14.81 -7.03 -18.85
CA GLY A 387 14.78 -5.59 -19.08
C GLY A 387 13.40 -4.99 -18.83
N GLU A 388 12.91 -4.11 -19.70
CA GLU A 388 11.70 -3.31 -19.38
C GLU A 388 10.88 -2.98 -20.63
N LYS A 389 9.58 -2.77 -20.43
CA LYS A 389 8.66 -2.22 -21.44
C LYS A 389 8.37 -0.78 -21.06
N ILE A 390 8.68 0.16 -21.93
CA ILE A 390 8.62 1.60 -21.71
C ILE A 390 7.55 2.17 -22.63
N LEU A 391 6.46 2.65 -22.04
CA LEU A 391 5.37 3.35 -22.71
C LEU A 391 5.64 4.84 -22.59
N ASN A 392 5.78 5.52 -23.72
CA ASN A 392 5.95 6.95 -23.78
C ASN A 392 4.66 7.70 -23.48
N GLY A 393 4.82 8.93 -22.98
CA GLY A 393 3.70 9.86 -22.85
C GLY A 393 3.35 10.53 -24.17
N THR A 394 2.45 11.50 -24.10
CA THR A 394 2.00 12.33 -25.23
C THR A 394 2.41 13.78 -25.03
N MET A 395 2.55 14.55 -26.12
CA MET A 395 2.68 16.01 -26.03
C MET A 395 1.33 16.70 -25.81
N VAL A 396 0.20 16.04 -26.03
CA VAL A 396 -1.15 16.63 -26.10
C VAL A 396 -1.80 16.78 -24.73
N GLY A 397 -1.78 15.70 -23.93
CA GLY A 397 -2.45 15.65 -22.64
C GLY A 397 -3.88 15.12 -22.72
N GLY A 398 -4.78 15.65 -21.90
CA GLY A 398 -6.19 15.26 -21.90
C GLY A 398 -6.94 15.78 -23.13
N SER A 399 -7.53 14.88 -23.91
CA SER A 399 -8.34 15.21 -25.08
C SER A 399 -9.82 14.90 -24.86
N SER A 400 -10.69 15.46 -25.69
CA SER A 400 -12.13 15.15 -25.66
C SER A 400 -12.39 13.66 -25.81
N PHE A 401 -11.57 12.93 -26.58
CA PHE A 401 -11.66 11.47 -26.68
C PHE A 401 -11.25 10.78 -25.38
N SER A 402 -10.09 11.14 -24.80
CA SER A 402 -9.60 10.49 -23.58
C SER A 402 -10.56 10.72 -22.41
N ILE A 403 -11.14 11.93 -22.30
CA ILE A 403 -12.06 12.31 -21.23
C ILE A 403 -13.43 11.64 -21.42
N ASN A 404 -14.01 11.71 -22.61
CA ASN A 404 -15.39 11.27 -22.82
C ASN A 404 -15.51 9.76 -23.05
N GLN A 405 -14.52 9.12 -23.67
CA GLN A 405 -14.59 7.69 -23.99
C GLN A 405 -13.80 6.80 -23.03
N LEU A 406 -12.66 7.29 -22.56
CA LEU A 406 -11.77 6.52 -21.68
C LEU A 406 -11.86 6.95 -20.21
N HIS A 407 -12.51 8.09 -19.94
CA HIS A 407 -12.60 8.70 -18.60
C HIS A 407 -11.24 8.81 -17.92
N THR A 408 -10.23 9.22 -18.69
CA THR A 408 -8.85 9.34 -18.23
C THR A 408 -8.16 10.55 -18.86
N THR A 409 -7.15 11.06 -18.18
CA THR A 409 -6.24 12.09 -18.67
C THR A 409 -4.83 11.77 -18.19
N SER A 410 -3.87 12.03 -19.05
CA SER A 410 -2.44 11.97 -18.73
C SER A 410 -1.86 13.36 -18.89
N ARG A 411 -0.96 13.74 -17.99
CA ARG A 411 -0.22 14.99 -18.15
C ARG A 411 0.72 14.89 -19.35
N PRO A 412 0.82 15.95 -20.19
CA PRO A 412 1.78 16.02 -21.28
C PRO A 412 3.19 15.69 -20.81
N SER A 413 3.80 14.63 -21.37
CA SER A 413 5.12 14.19 -20.95
C SER A 413 5.84 13.31 -21.96
N GLN A 414 7.16 13.26 -21.84
CA GLN A 414 8.05 12.41 -22.65
C GLN A 414 9.11 11.76 -21.76
N TRP A 415 9.51 10.53 -22.06
CA TRP A 415 10.57 9.85 -21.31
C TRP A 415 11.97 10.27 -21.78
N PHE A 416 12.82 10.60 -20.81
CA PHE A 416 14.23 10.87 -21.01
C PHE A 416 15.08 10.08 -20.03
N PHE A 417 16.04 9.30 -20.51
CA PHE A 417 16.83 8.41 -19.66
C PHE A 417 18.24 8.18 -20.18
N GLY A 418 19.14 7.72 -19.31
CA GLY A 418 20.50 7.34 -19.68
C GLY A 418 20.68 5.84 -19.72
N ILE A 419 21.51 5.39 -20.67
CA ILE A 419 21.89 4.00 -20.83
C ILE A 419 23.40 3.84 -20.62
N ASN A 420 23.77 2.88 -19.79
CA ASN A 420 25.13 2.39 -19.61
C ASN A 420 25.27 1.00 -20.25
N LYS A 421 26.48 0.69 -20.73
CA LYS A 421 26.80 -0.59 -21.37
C LYS A 421 26.45 -1.81 -20.52
N GLU A 422 26.79 -1.79 -19.24
CA GLU A 422 26.64 -2.94 -18.34
C GLU A 422 25.35 -2.86 -17.52
N ALA A 423 25.12 -1.71 -16.89
CA ALA A 423 23.98 -1.54 -15.98
C ALA A 423 22.63 -1.43 -16.72
N GLY A 424 22.62 -1.11 -18.02
CA GLY A 424 21.40 -0.74 -18.72
C GLY A 424 20.95 0.66 -18.30
N ILE A 425 19.66 0.87 -18.06
CA ILE A 425 19.12 2.19 -17.72
C ILE A 425 19.57 2.58 -16.31
N THR A 426 20.29 3.71 -16.17
CA THR A 426 20.87 4.14 -14.89
C THR A 426 20.18 5.35 -14.26
N TRP A 427 19.38 6.08 -15.03
CA TRP A 427 18.52 7.17 -14.57
C TRP A 427 17.41 7.41 -15.59
N ARG A 428 16.28 7.92 -15.12
CA ARG A 428 15.09 8.16 -15.93
C ARG A 428 14.29 9.34 -15.38
N TYR A 429 13.81 10.19 -16.27
CA TYR A 429 12.95 11.32 -16.00
C TYR A 429 11.71 11.27 -16.88
N LYS A 430 10.54 11.41 -16.23
CA LYS A 430 9.31 11.76 -16.91
C LYS A 430 9.28 13.27 -17.06
N LEU A 431 9.64 13.79 -18.24
CA LEU A 431 9.68 15.23 -18.48
C LEU A 431 8.26 15.75 -18.66
N LEU A 432 7.74 16.46 -17.66
CA LEU A 432 6.42 17.08 -17.70
C LEU A 432 6.48 18.36 -18.54
N LEU A 433 5.51 18.56 -19.43
CA LEU A 433 5.53 19.65 -20.40
C LEU A 433 4.49 20.75 -20.11
N ASP A 434 3.72 20.58 -19.05
CA ASP A 434 2.60 21.43 -18.62
C ASP A 434 2.86 22.14 -17.28
N MET A 435 4.07 22.02 -16.71
CA MET A 435 4.44 22.74 -15.48
C MET A 435 4.61 24.24 -15.78
N ASP A 436 4.35 25.12 -14.82
CA ASP A 436 4.73 26.52 -14.93
C ASP A 436 6.22 26.70 -14.61
N ASP A 437 6.89 27.62 -15.31
CA ASP A 437 8.31 27.95 -15.08
C ASP A 437 8.52 28.88 -13.87
N SER A 438 7.48 29.12 -13.06
CA SER A 438 7.46 30.06 -11.93
C SER A 438 8.39 29.69 -10.75
N HIS A 439 9.05 28.54 -10.81
CA HIS A 439 10.04 28.10 -9.82
C HIS A 439 11.50 28.18 -10.30
N ALA A 440 11.76 28.78 -11.48
CA ALA A 440 13.09 28.89 -12.07
C ALA A 440 13.74 30.29 -11.93
N ASN A 441 13.39 31.05 -10.88
CA ASN A 441 14.05 32.33 -10.54
C ASN A 441 15.02 32.17 -9.36
#